data_AF-L5LY23-F1
#
_entry.id   AF-L5LY23-F1
#
_cell.length_a   1.000
_cell.length_b   1.000
_cell.length_c   1.000
_cell.angle_alpha   90.00
_cell.angle_beta   90.00
_cell.angle_gamma   90.00
#
_symmetry.space_group_name_H-M   'P 1'
#
loop_
_entity.id
_entity.type
_entity.pdbx_description
1 polymer ?
#
loop_
_entity_poly.entity_id
_entity_poly.type
_entity_poly.pdbx_seq_one_letter_code
_entity_poly.pdbx_strand_id
1 'polypeptide(L)'
;MPTSPLPCPGAEQPKVLSAVEDRMDELGAGIAQSRRTVALIKSAAVAERERVSQLFAEAAATLQGFQKEVLGFIEEGESAMLSRSWGNLQAFMGMYLAQELLALRLALEEGCGPGPGPPRELGFTKSSQAVKAVREALAAACASQWGQLRGLSGDEDGPHKLGPEADAESQDPDTSSHLDSEVPRDYFLKFAYIVDLDSDTADKFLQLFGTKGVKRVLCPISYPESPTRFTHCEQVLGEGALDRGTYYWEVEIIEGWVSVGVMAEDFSPQEPYDRGRLGRNAHSCCLQWNGRGFSVWFHGQEAPLPHAFSPTVGVCLEYADRALAFYASVLDSHFPGLFRSRLKPAFFLESVDAHLQIGPLKKSCISVLKRR
;
A
#
# COMPACT_ATOMS: atom_id res chain seq x y z
N MET A 1 -1.94 -104.53 -50.60
CA MET A 1 -2.18 -103.92 -49.28
C MET A 1 -0.81 -103.61 -48.66
N PRO A 2 -0.30 -102.37 -48.70
CA PRO A 2 0.84 -102.01 -47.87
C PRO A 2 0.34 -101.39 -46.57
N THR A 3 0.81 -101.94 -45.45
CA THR A 3 0.61 -101.44 -44.08
C THR A 3 1.45 -100.20 -43.85
N SER A 4 0.80 -99.10 -43.45
CA SER A 4 1.44 -97.85 -43.03
C SER A 4 2.10 -98.00 -41.65
N PRO A 5 3.29 -97.39 -41.40
CA PRO A 5 3.93 -97.44 -40.10
C PRO A 5 3.32 -96.41 -39.14
N LEU A 6 3.18 -96.82 -37.87
CA LEU A 6 2.76 -95.99 -36.74
C LEU A 6 3.80 -94.88 -36.41
N PRO A 7 3.39 -93.68 -35.94
CA PRO A 7 4.32 -92.61 -35.60
C PRO A 7 4.98 -92.84 -34.23
N CYS A 8 6.29 -92.63 -34.16
CA CYS A 8 7.09 -92.73 -32.93
C CYS A 8 6.84 -91.53 -31.98
N PRO A 9 6.60 -91.73 -30.67
CA PRO A 9 6.24 -90.63 -29.74
C PRO A 9 7.42 -89.78 -29.20
N GLY A 10 8.63 -89.91 -29.74
CA GLY A 10 9.85 -89.38 -29.09
C GLY A 10 10.46 -88.09 -29.66
N ALA A 11 9.92 -87.54 -30.75
CA ALA A 11 10.59 -86.48 -31.52
C ALA A 11 10.17 -85.02 -31.18
N GLU A 12 9.14 -84.82 -30.35
CA GLU A 12 8.62 -83.48 -30.02
C GLU A 12 9.23 -82.86 -28.76
N GLN A 13 9.64 -83.66 -27.77
CA GLN A 13 10.21 -83.17 -26.50
C GLN A 13 11.48 -82.31 -26.63
N PRO A 14 12.50 -82.66 -27.43
CA PRO A 14 13.74 -81.88 -27.50
C PRO A 14 13.56 -80.53 -28.22
N LYS A 15 12.61 -80.42 -29.15
CA LYS A 15 12.28 -79.16 -29.83
C LYS A 15 11.53 -78.18 -28.92
N VAL A 16 10.70 -78.69 -28.02
CA VAL A 16 10.00 -77.86 -27.04
C VAL A 16 10.98 -77.31 -26.00
N LEU A 17 11.95 -78.11 -25.56
CA LEU A 17 12.99 -77.65 -24.62
C LEU A 17 13.88 -76.56 -25.23
N SER A 18 14.34 -76.72 -26.47
CA SER A 18 15.16 -75.68 -27.13
C SER A 18 14.39 -74.36 -27.30
N ALA A 19 13.10 -74.43 -27.68
CA ALA A 19 12.26 -73.24 -27.82
C ALA A 19 11.98 -72.53 -26.48
N VAL A 20 12.00 -73.27 -25.36
CA VAL A 20 11.87 -72.69 -24.02
C VAL A 20 13.18 -72.03 -23.57
N GLU A 21 14.33 -72.64 -23.87
CA GLU A 21 15.65 -72.07 -23.62
C GLU A 21 15.85 -70.77 -24.42
N ASP A 22 15.54 -70.76 -25.72
CA ASP A 22 15.61 -69.56 -26.57
C ASP A 22 14.73 -68.42 -26.02
N ARG A 23 13.50 -68.74 -25.59
CA ARG A 23 12.59 -67.74 -24.96
C ARG A 23 13.12 -67.24 -23.63
N MET A 24 13.76 -68.09 -22.83
CA MET A 24 14.38 -67.68 -21.57
C MET A 24 15.56 -66.73 -21.80
N ASP A 25 16.39 -67.01 -22.81
CA ASP A 25 17.50 -66.15 -23.18
C ASP A 25 17.01 -64.80 -23.73
N GLU A 26 15.96 -64.80 -24.53
CA GLU A 26 15.32 -63.58 -25.05
C GLU A 26 14.70 -62.73 -23.92
N LEU A 27 14.03 -63.36 -22.95
CA LEU A 27 13.56 -62.72 -21.72
C LEU A 27 14.74 -62.18 -20.88
N GLY A 28 15.83 -62.93 -20.76
CA GLY A 28 17.05 -62.51 -20.07
C GLY A 28 17.67 -61.27 -20.69
N ALA A 29 17.75 -61.23 -22.02
CA ALA A 29 18.21 -60.06 -22.78
C ALA A 29 17.27 -58.86 -22.59
N GLY A 30 15.95 -59.07 -22.61
CA GLY A 30 14.95 -58.02 -22.36
C GLY A 30 15.03 -57.43 -20.94
N ILE A 31 15.27 -58.27 -19.93
CA ILE A 31 15.49 -57.83 -18.54
C ILE A 31 16.79 -57.02 -18.43
N ALA A 32 17.87 -57.47 -19.08
CA ALA A 32 19.15 -56.75 -19.07
C ALA A 32 19.03 -55.39 -19.78
N GLN A 33 18.31 -55.31 -20.89
CA GLN A 33 18.01 -54.06 -21.58
C GLN A 33 17.19 -53.11 -20.71
N SER A 34 16.12 -53.62 -20.08
CA SER A 34 15.27 -52.81 -19.18
C SER A 34 16.07 -52.25 -18.00
N ARG A 35 16.96 -53.04 -17.39
CA ARG A 35 17.85 -52.59 -16.32
C ARG A 35 18.80 -51.46 -16.77
N ARG A 36 19.34 -51.55 -17.99
CA ARG A 36 20.19 -50.48 -18.57
C ARG A 36 19.40 -49.19 -18.78
N THR A 37 18.20 -49.27 -19.34
CA THR A 37 17.33 -48.11 -19.53
C THR A 37 16.98 -47.44 -18.19
N VAL A 38 16.62 -48.23 -17.17
CA VAL A 38 16.33 -47.70 -15.83
C VAL A 38 17.56 -47.02 -15.21
N ALA A 39 18.77 -47.56 -15.41
CA ALA A 39 20.00 -46.94 -14.92
C ALA A 39 20.25 -45.57 -15.58
N LEU A 40 20.01 -45.46 -16.89
CA LEU A 40 20.15 -44.20 -17.64
C LEU A 40 19.12 -43.14 -17.18
N ILE A 41 17.86 -43.55 -16.98
CA ILE A 41 16.82 -42.65 -16.46
C ILE A 41 17.19 -42.17 -15.05
N LYS A 42 17.67 -43.07 -14.18
CA LYS A 42 18.13 -42.69 -12.84
C LYS A 42 19.29 -41.70 -12.88
N SER A 43 20.30 -41.91 -13.73
CA SER A 43 21.42 -40.96 -13.84
C SER A 43 20.98 -39.61 -14.37
N ALA A 44 20.08 -39.58 -15.36
CA ALA A 44 19.54 -38.34 -15.91
C ALA A 44 18.71 -37.57 -14.87
N ALA A 45 17.88 -38.28 -14.09
CA ALA A 45 17.08 -37.68 -13.02
C ALA A 45 17.95 -37.08 -11.90
N VAL A 46 19.06 -37.74 -11.55
CA VAL A 46 20.00 -37.20 -10.55
C VAL A 46 20.70 -35.95 -11.08
N ALA A 47 21.17 -35.97 -12.33
CA ALA A 47 21.81 -34.81 -12.95
C ALA A 47 20.86 -33.61 -13.04
N GLU A 48 19.59 -33.84 -13.40
CA GLU A 48 18.60 -32.76 -13.46
C GLU A 48 18.27 -32.20 -12.08
N ARG A 49 18.17 -33.07 -11.06
CA ARG A 49 17.99 -32.65 -9.66
C ARG A 49 19.14 -31.75 -9.18
N GLU A 50 20.38 -32.11 -9.51
CA GLU A 50 21.56 -31.28 -9.18
C GLU A 50 21.52 -29.93 -9.89
N ARG A 51 21.16 -29.92 -11.18
CA ARG A 51 21.00 -28.69 -11.97
C ARG A 51 19.94 -27.76 -11.37
N VAL A 52 18.78 -28.31 -11.01
CA VAL A 52 17.69 -27.57 -10.38
C VAL A 52 18.11 -27.03 -9.00
N SER A 53 18.77 -27.85 -8.19
CA SER A 53 19.29 -27.42 -6.89
C SER A 53 20.28 -26.27 -7.00
N GLN A 54 21.12 -26.26 -8.04
CA GLN A 54 22.07 -25.18 -8.29
C GLN A 54 21.36 -23.88 -8.68
N LEU A 55 20.33 -23.95 -9.55
CA LEU A 55 19.52 -22.78 -9.89
C LEU A 55 18.79 -22.19 -8.67
N PHE A 56 18.29 -23.03 -7.77
CA PHE A 56 17.70 -22.55 -6.51
C PHE A 56 18.72 -21.85 -5.62
N ALA A 57 19.96 -22.36 -5.55
CA ALA A 57 21.03 -21.72 -4.78
C ALA A 57 21.42 -20.35 -5.36
N GLU A 58 21.50 -20.24 -6.70
CA GLU A 58 21.78 -18.97 -7.39
C GLU A 58 20.64 -17.95 -7.19
N ALA A 59 19.39 -18.39 -7.27
CA ALA A 59 18.23 -17.55 -7.00
C ALA A 59 18.21 -17.05 -5.54
N ALA A 60 18.47 -17.93 -4.57
CA ALA A 60 18.54 -17.57 -3.16
C ALA A 60 19.66 -16.55 -2.88
N ALA A 61 20.84 -16.74 -3.47
CA ALA A 61 21.94 -15.79 -3.34
C ALA A 61 21.60 -14.41 -3.94
N THR A 62 20.89 -14.39 -5.08
CA THR A 62 20.45 -13.14 -5.73
C THR A 62 19.43 -12.40 -4.86
N LEU A 63 18.44 -13.12 -4.32
CA LEU A 63 17.44 -12.54 -3.40
C LEU A 63 18.08 -12.00 -2.13
N GLN A 64 19.05 -12.72 -1.56
CA GLN A 64 19.78 -12.26 -0.37
C GLN A 64 20.62 -11.00 -0.66
N GLY A 65 21.21 -10.91 -1.86
CA GLY A 65 21.90 -9.70 -2.33
C GLY A 65 20.95 -8.51 -2.43
N PHE A 66 19.80 -8.70 -3.08
CA PHE A 66 18.76 -7.66 -3.19
C PHE A 66 18.23 -7.23 -1.82
N GLN A 67 17.96 -8.18 -0.91
CA GLN A 67 17.54 -7.88 0.45
C GLN A 67 18.57 -6.99 1.17
N LYS A 68 19.87 -7.27 1.00
CA LYS A 68 20.93 -6.46 1.60
C LYS A 68 20.99 -5.04 1.02
N GLU A 69 20.80 -4.89 -0.29
CA GLU A 69 20.75 -3.56 -0.93
C GLU A 69 19.54 -2.74 -0.46
N VAL A 70 18.36 -3.36 -0.36
CA VAL A 70 17.15 -2.71 0.13
C VAL A 70 17.32 -2.26 1.58
N LEU A 71 17.86 -3.12 2.45
CA LEU A 71 18.16 -2.75 3.83
C LEU A 71 19.16 -1.59 3.91
N GLY A 72 20.23 -1.62 3.12
CA GLY A 72 21.19 -0.51 3.05
C GLY A 72 20.54 0.81 2.62
N PHE A 73 19.64 0.77 1.62
CA PHE A 73 18.92 1.96 1.15
C PHE A 73 17.95 2.52 2.20
N ILE A 74 17.32 1.64 2.99
CA ILE A 74 16.46 2.04 4.11
C ILE A 74 17.31 2.74 5.19
N GLU A 75 18.42 2.13 5.62
CA GLU A 75 19.31 2.71 6.63
C GLU A 75 19.89 4.07 6.20
N GLU A 76 20.30 4.19 4.93
CA GLU A 76 20.77 5.46 4.37
C GLU A 76 19.63 6.50 4.27
N GLY A 77 18.43 6.08 3.88
CA GLY A 77 17.24 6.93 3.80
C GLY A 77 16.79 7.45 5.16
N GLU A 78 16.78 6.60 6.18
CA GLU A 78 16.47 6.96 7.57
C GLU A 78 17.50 7.94 8.13
N SER A 79 18.80 7.69 7.91
CA SER A 79 19.88 8.59 8.32
C SER A 79 19.74 9.98 7.65
N ALA A 80 19.40 10.01 6.36
CA ALA A 80 19.17 11.26 5.64
C ALA A 80 17.90 12.00 6.12
N MET A 81 16.81 11.28 6.43
CA MET A 81 15.60 11.88 7.00
C MET A 81 15.84 12.43 8.40
N LEU A 82 16.54 11.69 9.26
CA LEU A 82 16.90 12.14 10.61
C LEU A 82 17.78 13.41 10.54
N SER A 83 18.77 13.44 9.66
CA SER A 83 19.65 14.60 9.48
C SER A 83 18.90 15.83 8.96
N ARG A 84 17.94 15.66 8.04
CA ARG A 84 17.07 16.75 7.55
C ARG A 84 16.08 17.23 8.62
N SER A 85 15.49 16.31 9.37
CA SER A 85 14.58 16.65 10.47
C SER A 85 15.31 17.43 11.58
N TRP A 86 16.55 17.05 11.88
CA TRP A 86 17.44 17.77 12.79
C TRP A 86 17.77 19.17 12.28
N GLY A 87 18.13 19.30 10.99
CA GLY A 87 18.36 20.61 10.36
C GLY A 87 17.12 21.51 10.35
N ASN A 88 15.94 20.94 10.10
CA ASN A 88 14.67 21.65 10.14
C ASN A 88 14.28 22.06 11.56
N LEU A 89 14.48 21.21 12.57
CA LEU A 89 14.31 21.56 13.98
C LEU A 89 15.25 22.70 14.39
N GLN A 90 16.49 22.67 13.93
CA GLN A 90 17.48 23.72 14.20
C GLN A 90 17.12 25.05 13.51
N ALA A 91 16.60 25.00 12.28
CA ALA A 91 16.10 26.17 11.55
C ALA A 91 14.79 26.72 12.15
N PHE A 92 13.88 25.85 12.57
CA PHE A 92 12.61 26.20 13.21
C PHE A 92 12.85 26.88 14.57
N MET A 93 13.75 26.32 15.39
CA MET A 93 14.25 26.94 16.61
C MET A 93 14.88 28.32 16.34
N GLY A 94 15.69 28.45 15.28
CA GLY A 94 16.34 29.72 14.92
C GLY A 94 15.37 30.79 14.44
N MET A 95 14.36 30.41 13.65
CA MET A 95 13.36 31.33 13.10
C MET A 95 12.38 31.79 14.18
N TYR A 96 11.96 30.89 15.09
CA TYR A 96 11.08 31.23 16.21
C TYR A 96 11.77 32.17 17.21
N LEU A 97 13.05 31.93 17.51
CA LEU A 97 13.84 32.81 18.37
C LEU A 97 14.07 34.19 17.72
N ALA A 98 14.27 34.24 16.39
CA ALA A 98 14.42 35.48 15.66
C ALA A 98 13.12 36.30 15.61
N GLN A 99 11.97 35.63 15.48
CA GLN A 99 10.65 36.28 15.46
C GLN A 99 10.26 36.84 16.84
N GLU A 100 10.54 36.11 17.92
CA GLU A 100 10.41 36.58 19.31
C GLU A 100 11.35 37.77 19.60
N LEU A 101 12.61 37.71 19.15
CA LEU A 101 13.57 38.81 19.30
C LEU A 101 13.15 40.06 18.50
N LEU A 102 12.56 39.90 17.31
CA LEU A 102 12.06 41.00 16.49
C LEU A 102 10.85 41.66 17.15
N ALA A 103 9.91 40.87 17.68
CA ALA A 103 8.75 41.36 18.44
C ALA A 103 9.18 42.11 19.71
N LEU A 104 10.19 41.61 20.42
CA LEU A 104 10.77 42.28 21.59
C LEU A 104 11.47 43.61 21.23
N ARG A 105 12.12 43.65 20.06
CA ARG A 105 12.81 44.86 19.55
C ARG A 105 11.82 45.95 19.15
N LEU A 106 10.72 45.57 18.49
CA LEU A 106 9.64 46.49 18.11
C LEU A 106 8.92 47.05 19.35
N ALA A 107 8.66 46.21 20.37
CA ALA A 107 8.09 46.66 21.64
C ALA A 107 9.02 47.61 22.42
N LEU A 108 10.36 47.49 22.24
CA LEU A 108 11.32 48.44 22.81
C LEU A 108 11.36 49.77 22.04
N GLU A 109 11.14 49.76 20.73
CA GLU A 109 11.16 50.94 19.86
C GLU A 109 9.88 51.79 19.98
N GLU A 110 8.73 51.18 20.29
CA GLU A 110 7.47 51.90 20.57
C GLU A 110 7.45 52.63 21.94
N GLY A 111 8.44 52.40 22.81
CA GLY A 111 8.52 52.99 24.16
C GLY A 111 9.18 54.37 24.27
N CYS A 112 9.50 55.05 23.16
CA CYS A 112 10.31 56.28 23.19
C CYS A 112 9.47 57.57 23.33
N GLY A 113 9.00 57.82 24.56
CA GLY A 113 8.56 59.15 25.05
C GLY A 113 9.47 59.64 26.19
N PRO A 114 9.55 60.95 26.50
CA PRO A 114 10.73 61.52 27.15
C PRO A 114 10.78 61.31 28.68
N GLY A 115 11.73 60.47 29.11
CA GLY A 115 12.42 60.47 30.42
C GLY A 115 11.95 59.45 31.47
N PRO A 116 12.75 59.19 32.54
CA PRO A 116 14.20 59.06 32.64
C PRO A 116 14.66 57.60 32.34
N GLY A 117 15.97 57.38 32.22
CA GLY A 117 16.59 56.16 31.67
C GLY A 117 16.08 54.78 32.16
N PRO A 118 16.32 53.71 31.39
CA PRO A 118 15.70 52.42 31.62
C PRO A 118 16.08 51.82 32.98
N PRO A 119 15.16 51.12 33.67
CA PRO A 119 15.46 50.47 34.94
C PRO A 119 16.54 49.40 34.75
N ARG A 120 17.57 49.46 35.59
CA ARG A 120 18.49 48.34 35.81
C ARG A 120 17.69 47.09 36.19
N GLU A 121 18.03 45.97 35.55
CA GLU A 121 17.59 44.60 35.86
C GLU A 121 16.17 44.19 35.42
N LEU A 122 15.97 44.02 34.12
CA LEU A 122 15.04 42.98 33.63
C LEU A 122 15.72 41.62 33.81
N GLY A 123 15.47 41.01 34.96
CA GLY A 123 16.21 39.90 35.52
C GLY A 123 16.37 38.69 34.59
N PHE A 124 17.64 38.39 34.31
CA PHE A 124 18.18 37.15 33.74
C PHE A 124 17.57 35.87 34.35
N THR A 125 16.97 35.97 35.53
CA THR A 125 16.32 34.89 36.28
C THR A 125 15.03 34.36 35.65
N LYS A 126 14.17 35.20 35.05
CA LYS A 126 12.91 34.73 34.43
C LYS A 126 13.14 34.04 33.09
N SER A 127 14.04 34.57 32.27
CA SER A 127 14.44 33.93 31.01
C SER A 127 15.23 32.64 31.25
N SER A 128 16.08 32.59 32.29
CA SER A 128 16.77 31.36 32.70
C SER A 128 15.80 30.27 33.17
N GLN A 129 14.73 30.63 33.89
CA GLN A 129 13.69 29.69 34.31
C GLN A 129 12.87 29.16 33.13
N ALA A 130 12.53 30.00 32.15
CA ALA A 130 11.82 29.58 30.95
C ALA A 130 12.66 28.61 30.09
N VAL A 131 13.95 28.92 29.89
CA VAL A 131 14.88 28.04 29.16
C VAL A 131 15.11 26.73 29.90
N LYS A 132 15.16 26.75 31.24
CA LYS A 132 15.28 25.54 32.05
C LYS A 132 14.02 24.66 31.95
N ALA A 133 12.83 25.24 31.95
CA ALA A 133 11.57 24.53 31.79
C ALA A 133 11.44 23.87 30.41
N VAL A 134 11.84 24.59 29.34
CA VAL A 134 11.87 24.02 27.98
C VAL A 134 12.87 22.86 27.88
N ARG A 135 14.05 22.99 28.49
CA ARG A 135 15.05 21.91 28.54
C ARG A 135 14.54 20.67 29.27
N GLU A 136 13.85 20.84 30.40
CA GLU A 136 13.30 19.74 31.19
C GLU A 136 12.15 19.03 30.45
N ALA A 137 11.30 19.78 29.74
CA ALA A 137 10.24 19.22 28.90
C ALA A 137 10.81 18.42 27.72
N LEU A 138 11.86 18.94 27.05
CA LEU A 138 12.55 18.22 25.98
C LEU A 138 13.23 16.94 26.50
N ALA A 139 13.89 17.01 27.65
CA ALA A 139 14.53 15.84 28.26
C ALA A 139 13.52 14.74 28.63
N ALA A 140 12.33 15.13 29.12
CA ALA A 140 11.25 14.20 29.43
C ALA A 140 10.68 13.54 28.16
N ALA A 141 10.47 14.31 27.09
CA ALA A 141 9.98 13.79 25.81
C ALA A 141 10.98 12.84 25.14
N CYS A 142 12.28 13.16 25.19
CA CYS A 142 13.33 12.29 24.69
C CYS A 142 13.43 11.00 25.53
N ALA A 143 13.28 11.08 26.86
CA ALA A 143 13.29 9.89 27.73
C ALA A 143 12.07 8.98 27.48
N SER A 144 10.88 9.54 27.22
CA SER A 144 9.68 8.75 26.91
C SER A 144 9.76 8.05 25.55
N GLN A 145 10.32 8.71 24.53
CA GLN A 145 10.56 8.09 23.22
C GLN A 145 11.64 7.00 23.28
N TRP A 146 12.70 7.21 24.06
CA TRP A 146 13.75 6.20 24.27
C TRP A 146 13.24 4.97 25.04
N GLY A 147 12.28 5.15 25.96
CA GLY A 147 11.60 4.05 26.66
C GLY A 147 10.72 3.20 25.75
N GLN A 148 10.04 3.81 24.78
CA GLN A 148 9.23 3.09 23.78
C GLN A 148 10.09 2.29 22.78
N LEU A 149 11.27 2.80 22.41
CA LEU A 149 12.19 2.09 21.52
C LEU A 149 12.88 0.89 22.22
N ARG A 150 13.13 0.98 23.54
CA ARG A 150 13.74 -0.12 24.31
C ARG A 150 12.75 -1.26 24.61
N GLY A 151 11.43 -0.99 24.59
CA GLY A 151 10.37 -2.00 24.76
C GLY A 151 10.14 -2.90 23.55
N LEU A 152 10.79 -2.60 22.41
CA LEU A 152 10.70 -3.40 21.18
C LEU A 152 11.90 -4.34 20.98
N SER A 153 12.85 -4.36 21.92
CA SER A 153 14.10 -5.16 21.83
C SER A 153 14.30 -6.07 23.04
N GLY A 154 13.33 -6.95 23.34
CA GLY A 154 13.50 -7.96 24.38
C GLY A 154 12.30 -8.90 24.53
N ASP A 155 12.30 -9.99 23.77
CA ASP A 155 12.06 -11.35 24.28
C ASP A 155 12.29 -12.38 23.16
N GLU A 156 13.50 -12.96 23.15
CA GLU A 156 13.85 -14.20 22.44
C GLU A 156 14.48 -15.13 23.50
N ASP A 157 13.80 -16.28 23.75
CA ASP A 157 14.27 -17.58 24.28
C ASP A 157 13.08 -18.29 24.98
N GLY A 158 12.58 -19.49 24.70
CA GLY A 158 12.89 -20.68 23.88
C GLY A 158 11.89 -21.81 24.29
N PRO A 159 12.13 -23.12 24.10
CA PRO A 159 11.94 -23.90 22.86
C PRO A 159 11.00 -25.15 22.97
N HIS A 160 10.72 -25.76 21.80
CA HIS A 160 10.22 -27.13 21.50
C HIS A 160 8.72 -27.50 21.69
N LYS A 161 8.05 -27.94 20.60
CA LYS A 161 7.80 -29.38 20.33
C LYS A 161 7.24 -29.68 18.93
N LEU A 162 7.70 -30.83 18.42
CA LEU A 162 7.44 -31.55 17.17
C LEU A 162 5.96 -31.77 16.78
N GLY A 163 5.71 -31.95 15.46
CA GLY A 163 4.43 -32.17 14.74
C GLY A 163 3.70 -33.51 14.99
N PRO A 164 2.90 -34.10 14.06
CA PRO A 164 3.09 -34.14 12.59
C PRO A 164 1.83 -34.07 11.66
N GLU A 165 2.10 -33.83 10.37
CA GLU A 165 1.57 -34.41 9.10
C GLU A 165 0.07 -34.61 8.74
N ALA A 166 -0.14 -34.63 7.41
CA ALA A 166 -1.30 -35.03 6.56
C ALA A 166 -2.29 -33.89 6.21
N ASP A 167 -2.70 -33.62 4.96
CA ASP A 167 -2.45 -34.17 3.61
C ASP A 167 -2.81 -33.04 2.60
N ALA A 168 -1.93 -32.74 1.64
CA ALA A 168 -2.11 -32.94 0.20
C ALA A 168 -3.40 -32.36 -0.45
N GLU A 169 -3.25 -31.27 -1.22
CA GLU A 169 -3.53 -31.34 -2.65
C GLU A 169 -2.78 -30.22 -3.42
N SER A 170 -2.04 -30.68 -4.43
CA SER A 170 -1.20 -29.95 -5.36
C SER A 170 -2.02 -29.34 -6.51
N GLN A 171 -1.73 -28.10 -6.90
CA GLN A 171 -1.93 -27.65 -8.28
C GLN A 171 -0.68 -26.92 -8.78
N ASP A 172 -0.28 -27.31 -9.99
CA ASP A 172 1.00 -27.04 -10.65
C ASP A 172 1.32 -25.53 -10.85
N PRO A 173 2.63 -25.18 -10.85
CA PRO A 173 3.11 -23.86 -11.20
C PRO A 173 3.57 -23.85 -12.66
N ASP A 174 2.72 -23.49 -13.61
CA ASP A 174 3.18 -23.01 -14.92
C ASP A 174 2.02 -22.44 -15.74
N THR A 175 1.77 -21.14 -15.59
CA THR A 175 1.39 -20.28 -16.72
C THR A 175 1.80 -18.84 -16.42
N SER A 176 3.09 -18.55 -16.54
CA SER A 176 3.53 -17.19 -16.81
C SER A 176 3.16 -16.84 -18.26
N SER A 177 1.91 -16.44 -18.47
CA SER A 177 1.54 -15.63 -19.62
C SER A 177 0.94 -14.33 -19.10
N HIS A 178 1.80 -13.34 -18.96
CA HIS A 178 1.55 -11.94 -19.35
C HIS A 178 0.10 -11.68 -19.81
N LEU A 179 -0.77 -11.38 -18.86
CA LEU A 179 -2.06 -10.74 -19.09
C LEU A 179 -2.25 -9.73 -17.97
N ASP A 180 -1.52 -8.61 -18.08
CA ASP A 180 -2.04 -7.31 -17.68
C ASP A 180 -3.32 -7.08 -18.50
N SER A 181 -4.40 -7.75 -18.12
CA SER A 181 -5.72 -7.32 -18.55
C SER A 181 -6.06 -6.14 -17.68
N GLU A 182 -5.45 -4.98 -17.96
CA GLU A 182 -5.99 -3.70 -17.54
C GLU A 182 -7.46 -3.70 -17.98
N VAL A 183 -8.36 -3.82 -17.01
CA VAL A 183 -9.79 -3.74 -17.29
C VAL A 183 -10.01 -2.38 -17.97
N PRO A 184 -10.47 -2.34 -19.23
CA PRO A 184 -10.50 -1.09 -19.97
C PRO A 184 -11.37 -0.06 -19.24
N ARG A 185 -10.98 1.21 -19.26
CA ARG A 185 -11.77 2.34 -18.72
C ARG A 185 -13.26 2.26 -19.09
N ASP A 186 -13.57 1.79 -20.30
CA ASP A 186 -14.93 1.62 -20.81
C ASP A 186 -15.79 0.60 -20.02
N TYR A 187 -15.17 -0.36 -19.34
CA TYR A 187 -15.85 -1.25 -18.40
C TYR A 187 -16.36 -0.46 -17.19
N PHE A 188 -15.49 0.31 -16.55
CA PHE A 188 -15.81 1.08 -15.35
C PHE A 188 -16.86 2.18 -15.62
N LEU A 189 -16.85 2.78 -16.80
CA LEU A 189 -17.84 3.79 -17.20
C LEU A 189 -19.30 3.29 -17.19
N LYS A 190 -19.53 1.96 -17.23
CA LYS A 190 -20.88 1.39 -17.08
C LYS A 190 -21.47 1.61 -15.69
N PHE A 191 -20.61 1.87 -14.71
CA PHE A 191 -20.92 2.10 -13.30
C PHE A 191 -20.70 3.57 -12.90
N ALA A 192 -20.59 4.47 -13.89
CA ALA A 192 -20.39 5.89 -13.67
C ALA A 192 -21.36 6.46 -12.62
N TYR A 193 -20.83 7.18 -11.66
CA TYR A 193 -21.54 7.88 -10.61
C TYR A 193 -21.15 9.36 -10.64
N ILE A 194 -22.15 10.23 -10.57
CA ILE A 194 -21.93 11.68 -10.54
C ILE A 194 -21.74 12.08 -9.09
N VAL A 195 -20.51 12.46 -8.74
CA VAL A 195 -20.19 13.01 -7.42
C VAL A 195 -20.29 14.52 -7.46
N ASP A 196 -21.12 15.10 -6.62
CA ASP A 196 -21.16 16.53 -6.32
C ASP A 196 -20.50 16.78 -4.96
N LEU A 197 -19.75 17.87 -4.79
CA LEU A 197 -19.09 18.22 -3.54
C LEU A 197 -20.08 18.82 -2.55
N ASP A 198 -20.06 18.33 -1.32
CA ASP A 198 -20.95 18.74 -0.23
C ASP A 198 -20.35 19.93 0.53
N SER A 199 -20.88 21.13 0.26
CA SER A 199 -20.40 22.38 0.88
C SER A 199 -20.55 22.43 2.39
N ASP A 200 -21.45 21.63 2.96
CA ASP A 200 -21.68 21.59 4.41
C ASP A 200 -20.59 20.78 5.12
N THR A 201 -19.78 20.02 4.37
CA THR A 201 -18.64 19.26 4.91
C THR A 201 -17.30 19.97 4.73
N ALA A 202 -17.18 20.85 3.74
CA ALA A 202 -15.92 21.46 3.35
C ALA A 202 -15.24 22.25 4.48
N ASP A 203 -13.97 21.97 4.75
CA ASP A 203 -13.16 22.77 5.67
C ASP A 203 -13.04 24.23 5.20
N LYS A 204 -12.85 25.15 6.15
CA LYS A 204 -12.75 26.59 5.90
C LYS A 204 -11.63 26.98 4.95
N PHE A 205 -10.59 26.19 4.75
CA PHE A 205 -9.51 26.49 3.82
C PHE A 205 -9.73 25.89 2.41
N LEU A 206 -10.90 25.32 2.14
CA LEU A 206 -11.25 24.79 0.82
C LEU A 206 -12.22 25.72 0.10
N GLN A 207 -11.83 26.22 -1.07
CA GLN A 207 -12.70 26.95 -1.97
C GLN A 207 -13.33 25.99 -2.97
N LEU A 208 -14.67 25.92 -2.98
CA LEU A 208 -15.42 25.15 -3.97
C LEU A 208 -15.71 25.99 -5.23
N PHE A 209 -15.57 25.37 -6.39
CA PHE A 209 -15.95 25.93 -7.70
C PHE A 209 -17.12 25.15 -8.28
N GLY A 210 -18.33 25.69 -8.08
CA GLY A 210 -19.56 24.94 -8.33
C GLY A 210 -19.60 23.69 -7.44
N THR A 211 -20.07 22.58 -8.00
CA THR A 211 -20.18 21.29 -7.28
C THR A 211 -19.08 20.29 -7.66
N LYS A 212 -18.12 20.67 -8.50
CA LYS A 212 -17.12 19.74 -9.07
C LYS A 212 -15.68 20.10 -8.77
N GLY A 213 -15.35 21.37 -8.58
CA GLY A 213 -13.98 21.81 -8.33
C GLY A 213 -13.75 22.15 -6.88
N VAL A 214 -12.54 21.88 -6.37
CA VAL A 214 -12.10 22.34 -5.06
C VAL A 214 -10.61 22.66 -5.07
N LYS A 215 -10.24 23.79 -4.47
CA LYS A 215 -8.87 24.23 -4.29
C LYS A 215 -8.61 24.67 -2.86
N ARG A 216 -7.41 24.40 -2.35
CA ARG A 216 -7.00 24.93 -1.05
C ARG A 216 -6.59 26.40 -1.16
N VAL A 217 -6.98 27.19 -0.18
CA VAL A 217 -6.68 28.62 -0.08
C VAL A 217 -6.05 28.94 1.27
N LEU A 218 -5.28 30.02 1.32
CA LEU A 218 -4.59 30.47 2.53
C LEU A 218 -5.51 31.21 3.51
N CYS A 219 -6.56 31.86 2.99
CA CYS A 219 -7.49 32.63 3.79
C CYS A 219 -8.73 31.77 4.09
N PRO A 220 -9.17 31.67 5.35
CA PRO A 220 -10.34 30.89 5.70
C PRO A 220 -11.60 31.53 5.09
N ILE A 221 -12.44 30.68 4.51
CA ILE A 221 -13.74 31.01 3.94
C ILE A 221 -14.80 30.90 5.04
N SER A 222 -15.67 31.89 5.12
CA SER A 222 -16.79 31.93 6.06
C SER A 222 -17.95 31.11 5.52
N TYR A 223 -17.86 29.80 5.67
CA TYR A 223 -18.99 28.90 5.42
C TYR A 223 -20.05 29.01 6.52
N PRO A 224 -21.34 28.72 6.23
CA PRO A 224 -22.35 28.56 7.26
C PRO A 224 -21.96 27.48 8.28
N GLU A 225 -22.37 27.65 9.53
CA GLU A 225 -22.17 26.65 10.57
C GLU A 225 -22.86 25.34 10.20
N SER A 226 -22.13 24.23 10.28
CA SER A 226 -22.64 22.89 10.00
C SER A 226 -21.98 21.87 10.93
N PRO A 227 -22.76 20.95 11.53
CA PRO A 227 -22.20 19.89 12.38
C PRO A 227 -21.36 18.89 11.60
N THR A 228 -21.53 18.80 10.27
CA THR A 228 -20.80 17.88 9.39
C THR A 228 -19.52 18.47 8.81
N ARG A 229 -19.18 19.72 9.17
CA ARG A 229 -18.02 20.44 8.64
C ARG A 229 -16.72 19.93 9.26
N PHE A 230 -15.73 19.62 8.42
CA PHE A 230 -14.38 19.40 8.91
C PHE A 230 -13.79 20.70 9.45
N THR A 231 -13.20 20.62 10.64
CA THR A 231 -12.61 21.79 11.35
C THR A 231 -11.11 21.67 11.55
N HIS A 232 -10.58 20.46 11.38
CA HIS A 232 -9.19 20.12 11.66
C HIS A 232 -8.41 19.64 10.45
N CYS A 233 -9.06 19.17 9.38
CA CYS A 233 -8.43 18.67 8.17
C CYS A 233 -9.04 19.33 6.93
N GLU A 234 -8.22 19.71 5.95
CA GLU A 234 -8.66 20.35 4.69
C GLU A 234 -9.36 19.37 3.73
N GLN A 235 -10.48 18.82 4.20
CA GLN A 235 -11.24 17.75 3.57
C GLN A 235 -12.63 18.22 3.16
N VAL A 236 -13.20 17.52 2.18
CA VAL A 236 -14.58 17.67 1.74
C VAL A 236 -15.10 16.32 1.28
N LEU A 237 -16.39 16.04 1.53
CA LEU A 237 -17.05 14.83 1.07
C LEU A 237 -17.88 15.08 -0.19
N GLY A 238 -18.16 14.01 -0.90
CA GLY A 238 -19.22 13.97 -1.91
C GLY A 238 -20.61 13.92 -1.26
N GLU A 239 -21.59 14.44 -1.99
CA GLU A 239 -23.00 14.24 -1.74
C GLU A 239 -23.42 12.80 -2.05
N GLY A 240 -24.39 12.30 -1.28
CA GLY A 240 -24.92 10.95 -1.43
C GLY A 240 -24.05 9.88 -0.80
N ALA A 241 -24.67 9.05 0.03
CA ALA A 241 -24.02 7.87 0.61
C ALA A 241 -24.12 6.68 -0.36
N LEU A 242 -23.03 5.94 -0.49
CA LEU A 242 -22.85 4.73 -1.27
C LEU A 242 -23.08 3.53 -0.34
N ASP A 243 -24.07 2.70 -0.66
CA ASP A 243 -24.53 1.64 0.25
C ASP A 243 -24.77 0.27 -0.42
N ARG A 244 -24.75 0.19 -1.76
CA ARG A 244 -24.92 -1.07 -2.51
C ARG A 244 -24.47 -0.96 -3.96
N GLY A 245 -24.06 -2.09 -4.55
CA GLY A 245 -23.68 -2.15 -5.97
C GLY A 245 -22.30 -1.60 -6.25
N THR A 246 -22.10 -1.15 -7.49
CA THR A 246 -20.80 -0.70 -8.01
C THR A 246 -20.89 0.76 -8.45
N TYR A 247 -19.93 1.56 -8.02
CA TYR A 247 -19.85 2.99 -8.33
C TYR A 247 -18.48 3.33 -8.89
N TYR A 248 -18.46 4.16 -9.93
CA TYR A 248 -17.23 4.63 -10.54
C TYR A 248 -17.24 6.14 -10.76
N TRP A 249 -16.21 6.84 -10.32
CA TRP A 249 -16.04 8.26 -10.63
C TRP A 249 -14.59 8.58 -10.96
N GLU A 250 -14.37 9.73 -11.59
CA GLU A 250 -13.04 10.19 -11.95
C GLU A 250 -12.76 11.56 -11.35
N VAL A 251 -11.49 11.78 -11.03
CA VAL A 251 -10.97 13.02 -10.50
C VAL A 251 -9.74 13.42 -11.30
N GLU A 252 -9.73 14.68 -11.73
CA GLU A 252 -8.57 15.34 -12.31
C GLU A 252 -7.80 16.08 -11.21
N ILE A 253 -6.58 15.62 -10.95
CA ILE A 253 -5.58 16.27 -10.11
C ILE A 253 -4.92 17.36 -10.96
N ILE A 254 -5.18 18.61 -10.59
CA ILE A 254 -4.66 19.77 -11.33
C ILE A 254 -3.29 20.17 -10.77
N GLU A 255 -3.18 20.26 -9.44
CA GLU A 255 -1.96 20.72 -8.78
C GLU A 255 -1.88 20.22 -7.32
N GLY A 256 -0.67 20.25 -6.76
CA GLY A 256 -0.40 19.98 -5.35
C GLY A 256 -0.56 18.51 -4.94
N TRP A 257 -0.64 18.30 -3.63
CA TRP A 257 -0.77 16.99 -3.00
C TRP A 257 -2.22 16.77 -2.62
N VAL A 258 -2.78 15.66 -3.09
CA VAL A 258 -4.20 15.34 -2.92
C VAL A 258 -4.36 13.88 -2.55
N SER A 259 -5.33 13.61 -1.68
CA SER A 259 -5.83 12.27 -1.43
C SER A 259 -7.28 12.15 -1.90
N VAL A 260 -7.58 11.11 -2.67
CA VAL A 260 -8.90 10.82 -3.23
C VAL A 260 -9.31 9.42 -2.79
N GLY A 261 -10.53 9.27 -2.28
CA GLY A 261 -10.99 7.97 -1.83
C GLY A 261 -12.40 7.98 -1.26
N VAL A 262 -12.59 7.23 -0.18
CA VAL A 262 -13.87 7.09 0.50
C VAL A 262 -13.71 7.20 2.02
N MET A 263 -14.77 7.66 2.67
CA MET A 263 -14.88 7.77 4.12
C MET A 263 -16.25 7.27 4.57
N ALA A 264 -16.29 6.60 5.73
CA ALA A 264 -17.53 6.19 6.37
C ALA A 264 -18.39 7.41 6.74
N GLU A 265 -19.68 7.35 6.43
CA GLU A 265 -20.62 8.45 6.64
C GLU A 265 -20.78 8.82 8.13
N ASP A 266 -20.62 7.84 9.01
CA ASP A 266 -20.69 8.00 10.47
C ASP A 266 -19.38 8.50 11.10
N PHE A 267 -18.35 8.79 10.29
CA PHE A 267 -17.12 9.38 10.78
C PHE A 267 -17.34 10.79 11.32
N SER A 268 -16.77 11.08 12.50
CA SER A 268 -16.88 12.41 13.10
C SER A 268 -15.92 13.41 12.44
N PRO A 269 -16.41 14.48 11.80
CA PRO A 269 -15.55 15.49 11.17
C PRO A 269 -14.84 16.39 12.20
N GLN A 270 -15.16 16.25 13.48
CA GLN A 270 -14.51 16.95 14.60
C GLN A 270 -13.33 16.17 15.19
N GLU A 271 -12.98 15.00 14.63
CA GLU A 271 -11.77 14.29 15.06
C GLU A 271 -10.52 15.18 14.88
N PRO A 272 -9.58 15.19 15.83
CA PRO A 272 -8.37 15.99 15.71
C PRO A 272 -7.51 15.55 14.52
N TYR A 273 -6.62 16.43 14.04
CA TYR A 273 -5.86 16.23 12.80
C TYR A 273 -5.09 14.89 12.72
N ASP A 274 -4.58 14.37 13.84
CA ASP A 274 -3.86 13.09 13.87
C ASP A 274 -4.76 11.88 13.55
N ARG A 275 -6.06 11.98 13.81
CA ARG A 275 -7.07 10.91 13.60
C ARG A 275 -8.06 11.22 12.48
N GLY A 276 -8.23 12.51 12.15
CA GLY A 276 -9.16 13.05 11.16
C GLY A 276 -8.77 12.82 9.70
N ARG A 277 -7.47 12.57 9.45
CA ARG A 277 -6.91 12.50 8.10
C ARG A 277 -7.41 11.29 7.32
N LEU A 278 -7.81 11.55 6.08
CA LEU A 278 -8.27 10.54 5.13
C LEU A 278 -7.21 9.44 4.93
N GLY A 279 -7.61 8.18 5.07
CA GLY A 279 -6.75 6.99 5.00
C GLY A 279 -5.92 6.71 6.27
N ARG A 280 -5.89 7.64 7.24
CA ARG A 280 -5.09 7.54 8.48
C ARG A 280 -5.94 7.13 9.69
N ASN A 281 -7.07 6.50 9.42
CA ASN A 281 -7.98 5.93 10.41
C ASN A 281 -8.65 4.67 9.85
N ALA A 282 -9.39 3.95 10.69
CA ALA A 282 -10.09 2.73 10.31
C ALA A 282 -11.35 2.98 9.44
N HIS A 283 -11.78 4.23 9.30
CA HIS A 283 -13.05 4.64 8.69
C HIS A 283 -12.86 5.22 7.29
N SER A 284 -11.65 5.17 6.73
CA SER A 284 -11.38 5.74 5.42
C SER A 284 -10.23 5.05 4.70
N CYS A 285 -10.28 5.10 3.37
CA CYS A 285 -9.24 4.61 2.47
C CYS A 285 -9.08 5.61 1.32
N CYS A 286 -7.84 5.87 0.89
CA CYS A 286 -7.58 6.78 -0.22
C CYS A 286 -6.33 6.44 -1.02
N LEU A 287 -6.31 6.87 -2.27
CA LEU A 287 -5.13 7.05 -3.08
C LEU A 287 -4.59 8.46 -2.86
N GLN A 288 -3.33 8.58 -2.46
CA GLN A 288 -2.62 9.83 -2.28
C GLN A 288 -1.64 10.06 -3.44
N TRP A 289 -1.66 11.27 -4.01
CA TRP A 289 -0.56 11.83 -4.77
C TRP A 289 0.20 12.83 -3.90
N ASN A 290 1.49 12.58 -3.68
CA ASN A 290 2.36 13.42 -2.82
C ASN A 290 3.41 14.22 -3.62
N GLY A 291 3.24 14.34 -4.93
CA GLY A 291 4.20 14.99 -5.83
C GLY A 291 5.39 14.11 -6.26
N ARG A 292 5.56 12.92 -5.67
CA ARG A 292 6.62 11.97 -6.06
C ARG A 292 6.05 10.67 -6.63
N GLY A 293 4.96 10.19 -6.03
CA GLY A 293 4.34 8.92 -6.40
C GLY A 293 2.94 8.81 -5.84
N PHE A 294 2.26 7.74 -6.26
CA PHE A 294 1.00 7.34 -5.68
C PHE A 294 1.21 6.39 -4.52
N SER A 295 0.42 6.54 -3.46
CA SER A 295 0.36 5.58 -2.35
C SER A 295 -1.09 5.36 -1.93
N VAL A 296 -1.46 4.13 -1.63
CA VAL A 296 -2.74 3.85 -0.97
C VAL A 296 -2.56 3.93 0.53
N TRP A 297 -3.52 4.58 1.19
CA TRP A 297 -3.55 4.73 2.64
C TRP A 297 -4.82 4.11 3.22
N PHE A 298 -4.64 3.22 4.19
CA PHE A 298 -5.72 2.64 4.98
C PHE A 298 -5.23 2.38 6.41
N HIS A 299 -6.03 2.76 7.42
CA HIS A 299 -5.69 2.55 8.83
C HIS A 299 -4.32 3.12 9.24
N GLY A 300 -3.88 4.20 8.59
CA GLY A 300 -2.56 4.81 8.83
C GLY A 300 -1.38 4.08 8.19
N GLN A 301 -1.63 2.99 7.49
CA GLN A 301 -0.62 2.24 6.76
C GLN A 301 -0.53 2.73 5.32
N GLU A 302 0.69 2.93 4.84
CA GLU A 302 1.00 3.35 3.48
C GLU A 302 1.43 2.14 2.64
N ALA A 303 0.83 2.01 1.45
CA ALA A 303 1.25 1.09 0.41
C ALA A 303 1.64 1.89 -0.85
N PRO A 304 2.93 2.15 -1.10
CA PRO A 304 3.37 2.88 -2.28
C PRO A 304 3.10 2.07 -3.56
N LEU A 305 2.77 2.77 -4.63
CA LEU A 305 2.41 2.19 -5.92
C LEU A 305 3.47 2.52 -6.97
N PRO A 306 3.90 1.54 -7.79
CA PRO A 306 4.95 1.72 -8.80
C PRO A 306 4.40 2.38 -10.09
N HIS A 307 3.58 3.42 -9.96
CA HIS A 307 2.90 4.06 -11.08
C HIS A 307 3.37 5.51 -11.27
N ALA A 308 3.57 5.89 -12.53
CA ALA A 308 3.88 7.27 -12.89
C ALA A 308 2.67 8.19 -12.63
N PHE A 309 2.93 9.49 -12.56
CA PHE A 309 1.86 10.47 -12.40
C PHE A 309 0.82 10.36 -13.51
N SER A 310 -0.44 10.26 -13.12
CA SER A 310 -1.61 10.42 -13.99
C SER A 310 -2.45 11.55 -13.44
N PRO A 311 -2.76 12.59 -14.24
CA PRO A 311 -3.62 13.67 -13.78
C PRO A 311 -5.05 13.19 -13.55
N THR A 312 -5.51 12.15 -14.25
CA THR A 312 -6.84 11.58 -14.03
C THR A 312 -6.74 10.28 -13.24
N VAL A 313 -7.45 10.23 -12.11
CA VAL A 313 -7.59 9.06 -11.25
C VAL A 313 -9.04 8.60 -11.31
N GLY A 314 -9.26 7.33 -11.65
CA GLY A 314 -10.57 6.70 -11.47
C GLY A 314 -10.67 6.05 -10.11
N VAL A 315 -11.86 6.03 -9.52
CA VAL A 315 -12.15 5.30 -8.29
C VAL A 315 -13.34 4.39 -8.55
N CYS A 316 -13.16 3.10 -8.34
CA CYS A 316 -14.22 2.09 -8.45
C CYS A 316 -14.47 1.49 -7.07
N LEU A 317 -15.70 1.61 -6.58
CA LEU A 317 -16.15 1.03 -5.32
C LEU A 317 -17.13 -0.10 -5.62
N GLU A 318 -16.82 -1.31 -5.16
CA GLU A 318 -17.65 -2.50 -5.31
C GLU A 318 -18.12 -2.96 -3.92
N TYR A 319 -19.37 -2.59 -3.58
CA TYR A 319 -19.87 -2.75 -2.21
C TYR A 319 -20.15 -4.22 -1.85
N ALA A 320 -20.58 -5.03 -2.81
CA ALA A 320 -20.83 -6.46 -2.61
C ALA A 320 -19.55 -7.23 -2.27
N ASP A 321 -18.46 -6.94 -3.00
CA ASP A 321 -17.18 -7.63 -2.85
C ASP A 321 -16.23 -6.92 -1.86
N ARG A 322 -16.69 -5.82 -1.26
CA ARG A 322 -15.94 -4.99 -0.30
C ARG A 322 -14.59 -4.55 -0.86
N ALA A 323 -14.59 -4.20 -2.14
CA ALA A 323 -13.40 -3.84 -2.89
C ALA A 323 -13.43 -2.35 -3.26
N LEU A 324 -12.25 -1.74 -3.26
CA LEU A 324 -12.01 -0.38 -3.71
C LEU A 324 -10.77 -0.38 -4.60
N ALA A 325 -10.97 -0.04 -5.86
CA ALA A 325 -9.91 0.00 -6.86
C ALA A 325 -9.69 1.43 -7.38
N PHE A 326 -8.45 1.73 -7.77
CA PHE A 326 -8.06 3.03 -8.31
C PHE A 326 -7.54 2.87 -9.76
N TYR A 327 -8.19 3.50 -10.74
CA TYR A 327 -7.72 3.46 -12.13
C TYR A 327 -6.52 4.40 -12.28
N ALA A 328 -5.39 3.83 -12.73
CA ALA A 328 -3.97 4.21 -12.63
C ALA A 328 -3.14 3.26 -11.74
N SER A 329 -3.77 2.33 -11.00
CA SER A 329 -3.12 1.26 -10.23
C SER A 329 -4.14 0.23 -9.70
N VAL A 330 -4.20 -0.98 -10.26
CA VAL A 330 -5.09 -2.02 -9.74
C VAL A 330 -4.57 -2.50 -8.38
N LEU A 331 -5.15 -1.97 -7.30
CA LEU A 331 -5.06 -2.55 -5.98
C LEU A 331 -6.36 -3.33 -5.75
N ASP A 332 -6.29 -4.65 -5.87
CA ASP A 332 -7.34 -5.53 -5.37
C ASP A 332 -7.09 -5.74 -3.88
N SER A 333 -7.84 -5.03 -3.06
CA SER A 333 -7.70 -5.12 -1.61
C SER A 333 -9.07 -5.06 -0.96
N HIS A 334 -9.36 -6.10 -0.18
CA HIS A 334 -10.56 -6.17 0.63
C HIS A 334 -10.36 -5.37 1.91
N PHE A 335 -11.23 -4.39 2.15
CA PHE A 335 -11.21 -3.56 3.37
C PHE A 335 -12.39 -3.93 4.29
N PRO A 336 -12.45 -5.14 4.88
CA PRO A 336 -13.66 -5.67 5.52
C PRO A 336 -14.17 -4.83 6.70
N GLY A 337 -13.34 -3.99 7.32
CA GLY A 337 -13.75 -3.05 8.37
C GLY A 337 -14.47 -1.80 7.85
N LEU A 338 -14.15 -1.35 6.63
CA LEU A 338 -14.63 -0.10 6.04
C LEU A 338 -16.09 -0.19 5.58
N PHE A 339 -16.49 -1.34 5.02
CA PHE A 339 -17.83 -1.58 4.48
C PHE A 339 -18.89 -1.94 5.53
N ARG A 340 -18.64 -1.62 6.81
CA ARG A 340 -19.63 -1.77 7.90
C ARG A 340 -20.63 -0.62 7.95
N SER A 341 -20.24 0.52 7.38
CA SER A 341 -21.03 1.74 7.30
C SER A 341 -21.22 2.15 5.84
N ARG A 342 -22.21 3.00 5.56
CA ARG A 342 -22.33 3.63 4.24
C ARG A 342 -21.10 4.50 4.00
N LEU A 343 -20.66 4.58 2.75
CA LEU A 343 -19.44 5.29 2.38
C LEU A 343 -19.79 6.55 1.59
N LYS A 344 -19.00 7.61 1.74
CA LYS A 344 -19.06 8.80 0.87
C LYS A 344 -17.76 8.94 0.10
N PRO A 345 -17.78 9.42 -1.16
CA PRO A 345 -16.57 9.93 -1.81
C PRO A 345 -15.92 10.98 -0.91
N ALA A 346 -14.60 10.97 -0.81
CA ALA A 346 -13.86 11.84 0.09
C ALA A 346 -12.60 12.38 -0.57
N PHE A 347 -12.30 13.64 -0.31
CA PHE A 347 -11.21 14.39 -0.93
C PHE A 347 -10.46 15.19 0.14
N PHE A 348 -9.14 15.12 0.11
CA PHE A 348 -8.26 15.83 1.03
C PHE A 348 -7.19 16.58 0.24
N LEU A 349 -7.07 17.89 0.50
CA LEU A 349 -6.15 18.79 -0.20
C LEU A 349 -4.97 19.14 0.72
N GLU A 350 -3.91 18.34 0.63
CA GLU A 350 -2.84 18.27 1.62
C GLU A 350 -1.82 19.39 1.54
N SER A 351 -1.53 19.88 0.34
CA SER A 351 -0.65 21.02 0.13
C SER A 351 -1.46 22.30 -0.11
N VAL A 352 -0.85 23.46 0.16
CA VAL A 352 -1.53 24.77 0.08
C VAL A 352 -1.99 25.12 -1.34
N ASP A 353 -1.28 24.63 -2.35
CA ASP A 353 -1.55 24.79 -3.78
C ASP A 353 -2.48 23.71 -4.36
N ALA A 354 -2.90 22.74 -3.55
CA ALA A 354 -3.70 21.60 -4.01
C ALA A 354 -5.00 22.05 -4.69
N HIS A 355 -5.27 21.42 -5.84
CA HIS A 355 -6.44 21.70 -6.67
C HIS A 355 -6.86 20.43 -7.40
N LEU A 356 -8.14 20.09 -7.31
CA LEU A 356 -8.72 18.98 -8.05
C LEU A 356 -10.11 19.32 -8.59
N GLN A 357 -10.53 18.54 -9.59
CA GLN A 357 -11.86 18.63 -10.17
C GLN A 357 -12.44 17.23 -10.41
N ILE A 358 -13.72 17.03 -10.09
CA ILE A 358 -14.43 15.80 -10.40
C ILE A 358 -14.84 15.79 -11.88
N GLY A 359 -14.44 14.75 -12.62
CA GLY A 359 -14.73 14.56 -14.04
C GLY A 359 -13.48 14.29 -14.90
N PRO A 360 -13.64 13.95 -16.20
CA PRO A 360 -14.85 14.13 -17.00
C PRO A 360 -15.58 12.80 -17.32
N LEU A 361 -16.83 12.72 -16.86
CA LEU A 361 -17.80 11.84 -17.53
C LEU A 361 -18.11 12.44 -18.91
N LYS A 362 -17.74 11.74 -20.00
CA LYS A 362 -18.07 12.16 -21.37
C LYS A 362 -19.56 12.52 -21.45
N LYS A 363 -19.94 13.52 -22.27
CA LYS A 363 -21.36 13.93 -22.45
C LYS A 363 -22.29 12.75 -22.80
N SER A 364 -21.77 11.73 -23.48
CA SER A 364 -22.50 10.48 -23.78
C SER A 364 -22.80 9.62 -22.55
N CYS A 365 -21.97 9.66 -21.51
CA CYS A 365 -22.20 8.95 -20.24
C CYS A 365 -23.28 9.66 -19.41
N ILE A 366 -23.34 10.99 -19.47
CA ILE A 366 -24.37 11.80 -18.80
C ILE A 366 -25.78 11.46 -19.34
N SER A 367 -25.93 11.18 -20.63
CA SER A 367 -27.23 10.79 -21.20
C SER A 367 -27.66 9.37 -20.80
N VAL A 368 -26.72 8.46 -20.51
CA VAL A 368 -26.99 7.13 -19.95
C VAL A 368 -27.49 7.22 -18.51
N LEU A 369 -26.92 8.13 -17.71
CA LEU A 369 -27.32 8.34 -16.32
C LEU A 369 -28.70 8.99 -16.18
N LYS A 370 -29.12 9.84 -17.11
CA LYS A 370 -30.47 10.44 -17.12
C LYS A 370 -31.60 9.45 -17.47
N ARG A 371 -31.28 8.23 -17.91
CA ARG A 371 -32.27 7.21 -18.31
C ARG A 371 -32.50 6.11 -17.26
N ARG A 372 -31.72 6.09 -16.19
CA ARG A 372 -31.97 5.26 -15.00
C ARG A 372 -32.66 6.12 -13.96
#